data_AF-A0A0V8S831-F1
#
_entry.id   AF-A0A0V8S831-F1
#
_cell.length_a   1.000
_cell.length_b   1.000
_cell.length_c   1.000
_cell.angle_alpha   90.00
_cell.angle_beta   90.00
_cell.angle_gamma   90.00
#
_symmetry.space_group_name_H-M   'P 1'
#
loop_
_entity.id
_entity.type
_entity.pdbx_description
1 polymer ?
#
loop_
_entity_poly.entity_id
_entity_poly.type
_entity_poly.pdbx_seq_one_letter_code
_entity_poly.pdbx_strand_id
1 'polypeptide(L)'
;MTDRYLELVNSGLTKKLAAQLGLPRPAVLRRHRPGQPLLDGPALVLGTGADAVATLLSSPAGGAAPTGDAPAVLDGWDVEVHRHATPDVRYAAVVLVLTDVTHPDDLQGPVLAAGSVLKGLRTGGRVVTVSRPAGADDAPAVAAARQGVDGLLRSLAKELRGGATGNGVVVADGVPVTAPSVVGALRFFLSTRSAFVDGQLLEVDSDAGELPTDWDRPLAGKVAVVTGAARGIGAAIADVLARDGATVVAVDVPAAGEQLAQVANRVRGTALQLDVTAPDAGERILAHATARHGRIDVVVHNAGITRDKLLANMGEARWASVLAVNVASQLRINEALLTSGDFTDAPRIVSLASTSGIAGNRGQTNYAASKGGVIGMVRATAPLLVPFGGTANAVAPGFIETEMTARIPALTRQVARRLNSLQQGGQPVDVAEAIAFLASPAAGGVVGRTLRVCGQNLVGR
;
A
#
# COMPACT_ATOMS: atom_id res chain seq x y z
N MET A 1 9.19 1.60 18.65
CA MET A 1 9.42 2.69 19.62
C MET A 1 8.65 3.91 19.13
N THR A 2 7.81 4.48 19.98
CA THR A 2 6.98 5.64 19.64
C THR A 2 7.80 6.92 19.48
N ASP A 3 7.36 7.81 18.58
CA ASP A 3 7.96 9.15 18.42
C ASP A 3 7.64 10.00 19.65
N ARG A 4 8.51 9.95 20.68
CA ARG A 4 8.36 10.73 21.93
C ARG A 4 8.18 12.23 21.68
N TYR A 5 8.73 12.78 20.60
CA TYR A 5 8.50 14.17 20.22
C TYR A 5 7.06 14.39 19.77
N LEU A 6 6.53 13.51 18.90
CA LEU A 6 5.15 13.57 18.43
C LEU A 6 4.15 13.53 19.59
N GLU A 7 4.37 12.67 20.58
CA GLU A 7 3.56 12.57 21.80
C GLU A 7 3.66 13.85 22.65
N LEU A 8 4.89 14.36 22.83
CA LEU A 8 5.15 15.56 23.63
C LEU A 8 4.47 16.80 23.03
N VAL A 9 4.58 17.03 21.72
CA VAL A 9 4.04 18.24 21.07
C VAL A 9 2.54 18.19 20.78
N ASN A 10 1.89 17.05 21.05
CA ASN A 10 0.45 16.87 20.89
C ASN A 10 -0.32 16.61 22.19
N SER A 11 0.33 16.62 23.36
CA SER A 11 -0.30 16.43 24.67
C SER A 11 -0.52 17.74 25.45
N GLY A 12 -1.62 17.82 26.20
CA GLY A 12 -1.90 18.82 27.26
C GLY A 12 -1.29 20.23 27.12
N LEU A 13 -0.50 20.63 28.14
CA LEU A 13 0.13 21.95 28.28
C LEU A 13 1.24 22.19 27.24
N THR A 14 1.98 21.14 26.87
CA THR A 14 3.09 21.18 25.91
C THR A 14 2.60 21.45 24.48
N LYS A 15 1.36 21.09 24.14
CA LYS A 15 0.68 21.49 22.89
C LYS A 15 0.58 23.01 22.74
N LYS A 16 0.22 23.73 23.81
CA LYS A 16 0.11 25.20 23.81
C LYS A 16 1.49 25.85 23.71
N LEU A 17 2.46 25.33 24.45
CA LEU A 17 3.84 25.81 24.43
C LEU A 17 4.49 25.60 23.05
N ALA A 18 4.33 24.42 22.44
CA ALA A 18 4.85 24.13 21.10
C ALA A 18 4.24 25.06 20.03
N ALA A 19 2.96 25.40 20.16
CA ALA A 19 2.30 26.36 19.27
C ALA A 19 2.88 27.78 19.44
N GLN A 20 3.11 28.24 20.68
CA GLN A 20 3.73 29.55 20.96
C GLN A 20 5.17 29.63 20.46
N LEU A 21 5.91 28.52 20.51
CA LEU A 21 7.31 28.43 20.06
C LEU A 21 7.45 28.13 18.56
N GLY A 22 6.35 28.02 17.81
CA GLY A 22 6.38 27.73 16.37
C GLY A 22 6.96 26.35 16.02
N LEU A 23 6.95 25.40 16.95
CA LEU A 23 7.55 24.09 16.74
C LEU A 23 6.71 23.25 15.74
N PRO A 24 7.34 22.45 14.86
CA PRO A 24 6.62 21.54 13.98
C PRO A 24 5.75 20.57 14.78
N ARG A 25 4.47 20.48 14.42
CA ARG A 25 3.47 19.63 15.09
C ARG A 25 2.85 18.67 14.07
N PRO A 26 3.51 17.54 13.79
CA PRO A 26 2.94 16.54 12.91
C PRO A 26 1.62 16.03 13.51
N ALA A 27 0.65 15.74 12.65
CA ALA A 27 -0.62 15.20 13.07
C ALA A 27 -0.45 13.75 13.56
N VAL A 28 -1.22 13.34 14.55
CA VAL A 28 -1.31 11.91 14.91
C VAL A 28 -2.16 11.23 13.85
N LEU A 29 -1.54 10.35 13.06
CA LEU A 29 -2.22 9.66 11.96
C LEU A 29 -3.21 8.63 12.51
N ARG A 30 -4.45 8.69 12.02
CA ARG A 30 -5.48 7.70 12.30
C ARG A 30 -5.17 6.42 11.53
N ARG A 31 -5.09 5.30 12.25
CA ARG A 31 -4.83 3.97 11.71
C ARG A 31 -6.02 3.06 11.97
N HIS A 32 -6.15 2.03 11.14
CA HIS A 32 -7.29 1.13 11.16
C HIS A 32 -7.46 0.40 12.50
N ARG A 33 -8.72 0.23 12.87
CA ARG A 33 -9.19 -0.61 13.97
C ARG A 33 -10.39 -1.41 13.46
N PRO A 34 -10.52 -2.71 13.81
CA PRO A 34 -11.68 -3.51 13.44
C PRO A 34 -13.00 -2.83 13.82
N GLY A 35 -14.00 -2.88 12.93
CA GLY A 35 -15.31 -2.26 13.12
C GLY A 35 -15.34 -0.74 12.98
N GLN A 36 -14.24 -0.09 12.61
CA GLN A 36 -14.25 1.34 12.30
C GLN A 36 -14.97 1.59 10.95
N PRO A 37 -15.85 2.61 10.85
CA PRO A 37 -16.43 2.99 9.56
C PRO A 37 -15.33 3.40 8.56
N LEU A 38 -15.62 3.28 7.26
CA LEU A 38 -14.69 3.65 6.20
C LEU A 38 -14.27 5.12 6.31
N LEU A 39 -15.24 6.01 6.53
CA LEU A 39 -15.06 7.45 6.74
C LEU A 39 -15.79 7.89 8.02
N ASP A 40 -15.25 8.89 8.72
CA ASP A 40 -15.86 9.47 9.93
C ASP A 40 -16.64 10.77 9.63
N GLY A 41 -17.16 10.91 8.40
CA GLY A 41 -17.87 12.07 7.91
C GLY A 41 -18.15 11.98 6.40
N PRO A 42 -18.80 13.00 5.81
CA PRO A 42 -19.24 12.95 4.42
C PRO A 42 -18.07 12.97 3.43
N ALA A 43 -18.32 12.45 2.24
CA ALA A 43 -17.44 12.54 1.09
C ALA A 43 -17.99 13.53 0.06
N LEU A 44 -17.11 14.37 -0.50
CA LEU A 44 -17.43 15.19 -1.67
C LEU A 44 -16.92 14.46 -2.92
N VAL A 45 -17.82 14.11 -3.85
CA VAL A 45 -17.45 13.43 -5.10
C VAL A 45 -17.71 14.39 -6.27
N LEU A 46 -16.68 14.68 -7.07
CA LEU A 46 -16.68 15.70 -8.12
C LEU A 46 -16.18 15.14 -9.45
N GLY A 47 -16.49 15.86 -10.53
CA GLY A 47 -16.02 15.57 -11.89
C GLY A 47 -17.05 14.87 -12.78
N THR A 48 -16.75 14.81 -14.08
CA THR A 48 -17.59 14.14 -15.10
C THR A 48 -17.50 12.61 -14.89
N GLY A 49 -18.62 11.89 -15.03
CA GLY A 49 -18.66 10.45 -14.79
C GLY A 49 -18.65 10.03 -13.32
N ALA A 50 -18.73 11.00 -12.39
CA ALA A 50 -18.59 10.73 -10.97
C ALA A 50 -19.81 10.04 -10.31
N ASP A 51 -20.90 9.83 -11.06
CA ASP A 51 -22.14 9.22 -10.54
C ASP A 51 -21.92 7.76 -10.14
N ALA A 52 -21.17 6.98 -10.91
CA ALA A 52 -20.87 5.59 -10.57
C ALA A 52 -20.10 5.48 -9.25
N VAL A 53 -19.15 6.38 -9.02
CA VAL A 53 -18.38 6.45 -7.76
C VAL A 53 -19.27 6.96 -6.62
N ALA A 54 -20.11 7.96 -6.84
CA ALA A 54 -21.06 8.44 -5.83
C ALA A 54 -22.05 7.35 -5.39
N THR A 55 -22.58 6.58 -6.33
CA THR A 55 -23.46 5.43 -6.05
C THR A 55 -22.73 4.35 -5.27
N LEU A 56 -21.50 3.97 -5.68
CA LEU A 56 -20.67 3.02 -4.94
C LEU A 56 -20.50 3.42 -3.46
N LEU A 57 -20.17 4.69 -3.20
CA LEU A 57 -19.93 5.19 -1.85
C LEU A 57 -21.21 5.23 -1.00
N SER A 58 -22.34 5.63 -1.60
CA SER A 58 -23.60 5.88 -0.88
C SER A 58 -24.51 4.65 -0.75
N SER A 59 -24.30 3.61 -1.55
CA SER A 59 -25.09 2.38 -1.45
C SER A 59 -25.02 1.77 -0.03
N PRO A 60 -26.10 1.15 0.47
CA PRO A 60 -26.10 0.51 1.79
C PRO A 60 -25.08 -0.62 1.86
N ALA A 61 -24.42 -0.76 3.02
CA ALA A 61 -23.59 -1.92 3.31
C ALA A 61 -24.45 -3.16 3.58
N GLY A 62 -24.16 -4.30 2.93
CA GLY A 62 -24.87 -5.56 3.15
C GLY A 62 -26.23 -5.67 2.44
N GLY A 63 -26.45 -4.90 1.37
CA GLY A 63 -27.68 -4.94 0.57
C GLY A 63 -27.74 -6.17 -0.33
N ALA A 64 -28.89 -6.86 -0.36
CA ALA A 64 -29.13 -7.93 -1.32
C ALA A 64 -29.07 -7.41 -2.76
N ALA A 65 -28.56 -8.25 -3.67
CA ALA A 65 -28.50 -7.93 -5.09
C ALA A 65 -29.89 -7.53 -5.64
N PRO A 66 -29.99 -6.45 -6.43
CA PRO A 66 -31.22 -6.10 -7.11
C PRO A 66 -31.53 -7.24 -8.09
N THR A 67 -32.78 -7.68 -8.08
CA THR A 67 -33.29 -8.69 -9.00
C THR A 67 -33.37 -8.08 -10.41
N GLY A 68 -32.52 -8.50 -11.35
CA GLY A 68 -32.52 -8.10 -12.77
C GLY A 68 -31.14 -8.16 -13.43
N ASP A 69 -31.04 -7.79 -14.72
CA ASP A 69 -29.79 -7.75 -15.52
C ASP A 69 -28.80 -6.62 -15.13
N ALA A 70 -28.95 -6.04 -13.93
CA ALA A 70 -28.00 -5.06 -13.41
C ALA A 70 -26.73 -5.78 -12.94
N PRO A 71 -25.52 -5.22 -13.17
CA PRO A 71 -24.28 -5.82 -12.70
C PRO A 71 -24.36 -6.07 -11.18
N ALA A 72 -23.90 -7.26 -10.76
CA ALA A 72 -23.95 -7.74 -9.38
C ALA A 72 -23.58 -6.62 -8.41
N VAL A 73 -24.49 -6.32 -7.47
CA VAL A 73 -24.39 -5.11 -6.66
C VAL A 73 -23.13 -5.09 -5.82
N LEU A 74 -22.43 -3.96 -5.93
CA LEU A 74 -21.39 -3.53 -5.02
C LEU A 74 -22.01 -3.45 -3.63
N ASP A 75 -21.53 -4.23 -2.67
CA ASP A 75 -21.78 -3.93 -1.25
C ASP A 75 -21.31 -2.50 -0.99
N GLY A 76 -22.28 -1.59 -0.88
CA GLY A 76 -22.02 -0.17 -0.74
C GLY A 76 -21.40 0.16 0.61
N TRP A 77 -20.94 1.40 0.78
CA TRP A 77 -20.16 1.77 1.97
C TRP A 77 -20.91 2.63 2.97
N ASP A 78 -22.20 2.91 2.73
CA ASP A 78 -23.07 3.73 3.58
C ASP A 78 -22.42 5.09 3.95
N VAL A 79 -21.77 5.72 2.96
CA VAL A 79 -21.12 7.03 3.10
C VAL A 79 -22.09 8.12 2.65
N GLU A 80 -22.25 9.15 3.47
CA GLU A 80 -22.92 10.40 3.05
C GLU A 80 -22.12 11.07 1.91
N VAL A 81 -22.71 11.17 0.72
CA VAL A 81 -22.05 11.72 -0.47
C VAL A 81 -22.68 13.04 -0.89
N HIS A 82 -21.85 14.07 -1.02
CA HIS A 82 -22.22 15.35 -1.63
C HIS A 82 -21.66 15.42 -3.05
N ARG A 83 -22.42 16.01 -3.97
CA ARG A 83 -22.02 16.22 -5.39
C ARG A 83 -21.59 17.65 -5.69
N HIS A 84 -21.67 18.52 -4.70
CA HIS A 84 -21.27 19.92 -4.75
C HIS A 84 -20.75 20.34 -3.38
N ALA A 85 -19.84 21.31 -3.36
CA ALA A 85 -19.32 21.84 -2.11
C ALA A 85 -20.45 22.53 -1.32
N THR A 86 -20.66 22.08 -0.09
CA THR A 86 -21.66 22.66 0.82
C THR A 86 -20.96 23.54 1.86
N PRO A 87 -21.41 24.79 2.08
CA PRO A 87 -20.87 25.64 3.14
C PRO A 87 -20.89 24.94 4.51
N ASP A 88 -19.88 25.21 5.33
CA ASP A 88 -19.73 24.72 6.71
C ASP A 88 -19.62 23.20 6.91
N VAL A 89 -19.69 22.41 5.83
CA VAL A 89 -19.46 20.95 5.89
C VAL A 89 -17.98 20.64 5.95
N ARG A 90 -17.59 19.79 6.92
CA ARG A 90 -16.23 19.27 7.05
C ARG A 90 -16.14 17.87 6.50
N TYR A 91 -15.72 17.75 5.25
CA TYR A 91 -15.58 16.47 4.56
C TYR A 91 -14.47 15.60 5.16
N ALA A 92 -14.74 14.30 5.25
CA ALA A 92 -13.74 13.27 5.54
C ALA A 92 -12.96 12.89 4.28
N ALA A 93 -13.60 12.97 3.10
CA ALA A 93 -12.97 12.67 1.83
C ALA A 93 -13.40 13.62 0.72
N VAL A 94 -12.52 13.81 -0.26
CA VAL A 94 -12.80 14.43 -1.56
C VAL A 94 -12.35 13.45 -2.64
N VAL A 95 -13.26 13.07 -3.54
CA VAL A 95 -12.97 12.19 -4.68
C VAL A 95 -13.15 12.97 -5.97
N LEU A 96 -12.09 13.05 -6.77
CA LEU A 96 -12.05 13.74 -8.06
C LEU A 96 -12.05 12.67 -9.17
N VAL A 97 -13.19 12.49 -9.84
CA VAL A 97 -13.30 11.60 -11.00
C VAL A 97 -12.99 12.39 -12.26
N LEU A 98 -11.82 12.12 -12.83
CA LEU A 98 -11.18 12.84 -13.93
C LEU A 98 -10.88 11.88 -15.09
N THR A 99 -11.71 10.85 -15.27
CA THR A 99 -11.50 9.86 -16.34
C THR A 99 -11.81 10.39 -17.73
N ASP A 100 -12.65 11.43 -17.81
CA ASP A 100 -13.20 11.97 -19.04
C ASP A 100 -12.49 13.27 -19.49
N VAL A 101 -11.36 13.61 -18.86
CA VAL A 101 -10.59 14.82 -19.21
C VAL A 101 -9.92 14.63 -20.57
N THR A 102 -10.11 15.61 -21.46
CA THR A 102 -9.58 15.59 -22.83
C THR A 102 -8.77 16.84 -23.16
N HIS A 103 -8.93 17.91 -22.38
CA HIS A 103 -8.18 19.15 -22.48
C HIS A 103 -7.76 19.64 -21.08
N PRO A 104 -6.60 20.32 -20.92
CA PRO A 104 -6.17 20.84 -19.62
C PRO A 104 -7.20 21.75 -18.91
N ASP A 105 -8.01 22.48 -19.68
CA ASP A 105 -9.07 23.35 -19.14
C ASP A 105 -10.17 22.58 -18.39
N ASP A 106 -10.38 21.30 -18.72
CA ASP A 106 -11.37 20.43 -18.08
C ASP A 106 -11.08 20.25 -16.58
N LEU A 107 -9.83 20.47 -16.15
CA LEU A 107 -9.42 20.37 -14.75
C LEU A 107 -9.96 21.52 -13.92
N GLN A 108 -10.18 22.71 -14.50
CA GLN A 108 -10.44 23.95 -13.74
C GLN A 108 -11.64 23.80 -12.79
N GLY A 109 -12.79 23.38 -13.32
CA GLY A 109 -14.04 23.24 -12.56
C GLY A 109 -13.92 22.32 -11.33
N PRO A 110 -13.65 21.01 -11.52
CA PRO A 110 -13.57 20.06 -10.41
C PRO A 110 -12.44 20.38 -9.43
N VAL A 111 -11.29 20.87 -9.90
CA VAL A 111 -10.14 21.20 -9.04
C VAL A 111 -10.41 22.43 -8.17
N LEU A 112 -10.98 23.50 -8.72
CA LEU A 112 -11.34 24.67 -7.91
C LEU A 112 -12.45 24.35 -6.90
N ALA A 113 -13.42 23.52 -7.29
CA ALA A 113 -14.46 23.03 -6.39
C ALA A 113 -13.86 22.22 -5.22
N ALA A 114 -12.94 21.29 -5.50
CA ALA A 114 -12.20 20.58 -4.44
C ALA A 114 -11.39 21.55 -3.58
N GLY A 115 -10.64 22.46 -4.19
CA GLY A 115 -9.82 23.48 -3.52
C GLY A 115 -10.60 24.31 -2.49
N SER A 116 -11.85 24.64 -2.79
CA SER A 116 -12.73 25.43 -1.91
C SER A 116 -13.00 24.77 -0.55
N VAL A 117 -12.91 23.43 -0.45
CA VAL A 117 -13.22 22.68 0.77
C VAL A 117 -11.99 22.18 1.53
N LEU A 118 -10.78 22.21 0.94
CA LEU A 118 -9.58 21.60 1.53
C LEU A 118 -9.19 22.23 2.87
N LYS A 119 -9.44 23.53 3.05
CA LYS A 119 -9.20 24.21 4.33
C LYS A 119 -10.07 23.63 5.47
N GLY A 120 -11.27 23.16 5.13
CA GLY A 120 -12.25 22.56 6.05
C GLY A 120 -12.10 21.06 6.25
N LEU A 121 -11.24 20.39 5.48
CA LEU A 121 -11.05 18.94 5.51
C LEU A 121 -10.79 18.44 6.93
N ARG A 122 -11.37 17.28 7.28
CA ARG A 122 -11.15 16.67 8.60
C ARG A 122 -9.69 16.24 8.78
N THR A 123 -9.25 16.17 10.04
CA THR A 123 -7.92 15.63 10.38
C THR A 123 -7.83 14.17 9.94
N GLY A 124 -6.79 13.82 9.19
CA GLY A 124 -6.69 12.51 8.55
C GLY A 124 -7.65 12.33 7.38
N GLY A 125 -8.13 13.41 6.76
CA GLY A 125 -8.97 13.33 5.58
C GLY A 125 -8.27 12.73 4.36
N ARG A 126 -9.04 12.43 3.32
CA ARG A 126 -8.55 11.77 2.10
C ARG A 126 -8.89 12.58 0.87
N VAL A 127 -7.92 12.74 -0.02
CA VAL A 127 -8.18 13.19 -1.39
C VAL A 127 -7.80 12.07 -2.33
N VAL A 128 -8.72 11.65 -3.19
CA VAL A 128 -8.49 10.57 -4.14
C VAL A 128 -8.84 11.01 -5.55
N THR A 129 -7.90 10.96 -6.49
CA THR A 129 -8.22 11.12 -7.91
C THR A 129 -8.52 9.76 -8.54
N VAL A 130 -9.46 9.71 -9.47
CA VAL A 130 -9.68 8.59 -10.39
C VAL A 130 -9.45 9.12 -11.80
N SER A 131 -8.43 8.64 -12.50
CA SER A 131 -8.02 9.18 -13.80
C SER A 131 -7.67 8.09 -14.79
N ARG A 132 -7.36 8.48 -16.03
CA ARG A 132 -6.80 7.60 -17.07
C ARG A 132 -5.31 7.92 -17.27
N PRO A 133 -4.46 6.93 -17.60
CA PRO A 133 -3.06 7.19 -17.91
C PRO A 133 -2.93 7.95 -19.24
N ALA A 134 -1.93 8.80 -19.37
CA ALA A 134 -1.58 9.36 -20.69
C ALA A 134 -0.95 8.27 -21.57
N GLY A 135 -1.53 8.04 -22.75
CA GLY A 135 -1.05 7.08 -23.74
C GLY A 135 -0.14 7.73 -24.79
N ALA A 136 0.69 6.90 -25.43
CA ALA A 136 1.54 7.36 -26.54
C ALA A 136 0.74 7.72 -27.81
N ASP A 137 -0.45 7.13 -27.96
CA ASP A 137 -1.35 7.33 -29.10
C ASP A 137 -2.42 8.39 -28.84
N ASP A 138 -2.43 8.99 -27.63
CA ASP A 138 -3.37 10.07 -27.29
C ASP A 138 -3.08 11.33 -28.12
N ALA A 139 -4.14 12.07 -28.47
CA ALA A 139 -3.97 13.42 -28.99
C ALA A 139 -3.19 14.28 -27.96
N PRO A 140 -2.30 15.20 -28.39
CA PRO A 140 -1.44 15.94 -27.46
C PRO A 140 -2.18 16.65 -26.31
N ALA A 141 -3.38 17.18 -26.56
CA ALA A 141 -4.22 17.80 -25.53
C ALA A 141 -4.71 16.79 -24.48
N VAL A 142 -5.12 15.59 -24.91
CA VAL A 142 -5.58 14.50 -24.04
C VAL A 142 -4.42 14.00 -23.17
N ALA A 143 -3.26 13.74 -23.80
CA ALA A 143 -2.05 13.34 -23.09
C ALA A 143 -1.64 14.40 -22.04
N ALA A 144 -1.66 15.68 -22.40
CA ALA A 144 -1.36 16.78 -21.49
C ALA A 144 -2.36 16.88 -20.33
N ALA A 145 -3.66 16.73 -20.60
CA ALA A 145 -4.71 16.76 -19.57
C ALA A 145 -4.54 15.60 -18.58
N ARG A 146 -4.42 14.37 -19.09
CA ARG A 146 -4.25 13.14 -18.29
C ARG A 146 -2.96 13.18 -17.46
N GLN A 147 -1.83 13.52 -18.06
CA GLN A 147 -0.55 13.64 -17.36
C GLN A 147 -0.56 14.79 -16.33
N GLY A 148 -1.33 15.85 -16.61
CA GLY A 148 -1.53 16.97 -15.69
C GLY A 148 -2.17 16.56 -14.36
N VAL A 149 -3.05 15.54 -14.36
CA VAL A 149 -3.69 15.01 -13.14
C VAL A 149 -2.64 14.46 -12.16
N ASP A 150 -1.60 13.80 -12.66
CA ASP A 150 -0.53 13.24 -11.82
C ASP A 150 0.24 14.33 -11.07
N GLY A 151 0.63 15.38 -11.80
CA GLY A 151 1.36 16.52 -11.26
C GLY A 151 0.50 17.32 -10.27
N LEU A 152 -0.77 17.51 -10.60
CA LEU A 152 -1.78 18.10 -9.72
C LEU A 152 -1.87 17.32 -8.41
N LEU A 153 -2.15 16.02 -8.45
CA LEU A 153 -2.34 15.21 -7.24
C LEU A 153 -1.11 15.25 -6.33
N ARG A 154 0.09 15.08 -6.90
CA ARG A 154 1.33 15.08 -6.11
C ARG A 154 1.59 16.43 -5.47
N SER A 155 1.25 17.54 -6.12
CA SER A 155 1.37 18.88 -5.55
C SER A 155 0.32 19.10 -4.46
N LEU A 156 -0.94 18.75 -4.77
CA LEU A 156 -2.07 18.82 -3.85
C LEU A 156 -1.79 18.09 -2.53
N ALA A 157 -1.27 16.86 -2.60
CA ALA A 157 -0.92 16.06 -1.42
C ALA A 157 0.11 16.76 -0.50
N LYS A 158 1.05 17.54 -1.06
CA LYS A 158 2.03 18.33 -0.28
C LYS A 158 1.41 19.54 0.40
N GLU A 159 0.28 20.03 -0.10
CA GLU A 159 -0.45 21.18 0.46
C GLU A 159 -1.44 20.77 1.55
N LEU A 160 -1.84 19.49 1.58
CA LEU A 160 -2.76 18.95 2.58
C LEU A 160 -2.19 19.10 4.01
N ARG A 161 -3.10 19.27 4.97
CA ARG A 161 -2.77 19.52 6.38
C ARG A 161 -3.45 18.50 7.27
N GLY A 162 -3.06 18.49 8.55
CA GLY A 162 -3.73 17.67 9.56
C GLY A 162 -3.61 16.17 9.33
N GLY A 163 -2.52 15.72 8.69
CA GLY A 163 -2.29 14.31 8.38
C GLY A 163 -3.23 13.73 7.32
N ALA A 164 -3.89 14.59 6.55
CA ALA A 164 -4.62 14.17 5.36
C ALA A 164 -3.64 13.72 4.26
N THR A 165 -4.11 12.84 3.38
CA THR A 165 -3.31 12.25 2.30
C THR A 165 -4.00 12.41 0.95
N GLY A 166 -3.22 12.59 -0.11
CA GLY A 166 -3.68 12.63 -1.49
C GLY A 166 -3.13 11.45 -2.27
N ASN A 167 -3.99 10.58 -2.82
CA ASN A 167 -3.58 9.45 -3.67
C ASN A 167 -4.45 9.36 -4.92
N GLY A 168 -4.09 8.53 -5.89
CA GLY A 168 -4.84 8.40 -7.12
C GLY A 168 -4.93 6.96 -7.60
N VAL A 169 -6.07 6.63 -8.20
CA VAL A 169 -6.30 5.39 -8.93
C VAL A 169 -6.27 5.73 -10.42
N VAL A 170 -5.31 5.17 -11.13
CA VAL A 170 -5.12 5.38 -12.57
C VAL A 170 -5.68 4.15 -13.28
N VAL A 171 -6.83 4.31 -13.93
CA VAL A 171 -7.61 3.21 -14.48
C VAL A 171 -7.29 3.05 -15.96
N ALA A 172 -6.77 1.90 -16.39
CA ALA A 172 -6.45 1.63 -17.79
C ALA A 172 -7.68 1.84 -18.69
N ASP A 173 -7.48 2.34 -19.91
CA ASP A 173 -8.58 2.58 -20.85
C ASP A 173 -9.42 1.30 -21.06
N GLY A 174 -10.75 1.47 -21.14
CA GLY A 174 -11.70 0.35 -21.23
C GLY A 174 -12.06 -0.31 -19.89
N VAL A 175 -11.29 -0.13 -18.83
CA VAL A 175 -11.63 -0.65 -17.49
C VAL A 175 -12.68 0.27 -16.83
N PRO A 176 -13.82 -0.25 -16.34
CA PRO A 176 -14.83 0.57 -15.68
C PRO A 176 -14.38 1.01 -14.29
N VAL A 177 -14.82 2.19 -13.85
CA VAL A 177 -14.51 2.69 -12.49
C VAL A 177 -15.15 1.86 -11.37
N THR A 178 -16.09 0.98 -11.72
CA THR A 178 -16.74 0.00 -10.84
C THR A 178 -16.06 -1.36 -10.83
N ALA A 179 -14.97 -1.55 -11.59
CA ALA A 179 -14.21 -2.80 -11.57
C ALA A 179 -13.74 -3.13 -10.14
N PRO A 180 -13.73 -4.41 -9.73
CA PRO A 180 -13.37 -4.83 -8.37
C PRO A 180 -12.05 -4.21 -7.88
N SER A 181 -11.05 -4.13 -8.75
CA SER A 181 -9.74 -3.58 -8.41
C SER A 181 -9.70 -2.06 -8.27
N VAL A 182 -10.55 -1.34 -9.01
CA VAL A 182 -10.73 0.11 -8.82
C VAL A 182 -11.44 0.37 -7.50
N VAL A 183 -12.51 -0.38 -7.22
CA VAL A 183 -13.27 -0.30 -5.97
C VAL A 183 -12.39 -0.62 -4.76
N GLY A 184 -11.59 -1.69 -4.84
CA GLY A 184 -10.63 -2.06 -3.79
C GLY A 184 -9.58 -0.98 -3.54
N ALA A 185 -8.98 -0.42 -4.60
CA ALA A 185 -8.01 0.67 -4.49
C ALA A 185 -8.63 1.94 -3.89
N LEU A 186 -9.85 2.30 -4.33
CA LEU A 186 -10.62 3.41 -3.77
C LEU A 186 -10.86 3.20 -2.26
N ARG A 187 -11.34 2.02 -1.86
CA ARG A 187 -11.60 1.70 -0.45
C ARG A 187 -10.32 1.79 0.38
N PHE A 188 -9.22 1.24 -0.12
CA PHE A 188 -7.92 1.30 0.56
C PHE A 188 -7.49 2.76 0.78
N PHE A 189 -7.51 3.60 -0.27
CA PHE A 189 -7.11 5.00 -0.16
C PHE A 189 -8.06 5.86 0.67
N LEU A 190 -9.36 5.56 0.68
CA LEU A 190 -10.33 6.26 1.52
C LEU A 190 -10.26 5.86 2.99
N SER A 191 -9.71 4.69 3.32
CA SER A 191 -9.67 4.19 4.69
C SER A 191 -8.50 4.73 5.53
N THR A 192 -8.50 4.38 6.82
CA THR A 192 -7.36 4.56 7.72
C THR A 192 -6.25 3.51 7.53
N ARG A 193 -6.43 2.53 6.63
CA ARG A 193 -5.40 1.52 6.28
C ARG A 193 -4.29 2.14 5.42
N SER A 194 -4.56 3.19 4.67
CA SER A 194 -3.60 3.91 3.82
C SER A 194 -2.87 5.07 4.54
N ALA A 195 -2.86 5.09 5.88
CA ALA A 195 -2.44 6.25 6.68
C ALA A 195 -1.05 6.84 6.35
N PHE A 196 -0.13 6.03 5.82
CA PHE A 196 1.23 6.46 5.43
C PHE A 196 1.51 6.29 3.93
N VAL A 197 0.47 6.08 3.12
CA VAL A 197 0.52 6.10 1.67
C VAL A 197 0.02 7.47 1.22
N ASP A 198 0.91 8.25 0.62
CA ASP A 198 0.62 9.63 0.27
C ASP A 198 1.39 10.06 -0.98
N GLY A 199 0.73 10.85 -1.83
CA GLY A 199 1.19 11.27 -3.14
C GLY A 199 1.43 10.12 -4.12
N GLN A 200 0.75 8.98 -3.95
CA GLN A 200 0.91 7.81 -4.81
C GLN A 200 -0.17 7.72 -5.87
N LEU A 201 0.21 7.22 -7.04
CA LEU A 201 -0.68 6.86 -8.14
C LEU A 201 -0.59 5.34 -8.30
N LEU A 202 -1.72 4.66 -8.17
CA LEU A 202 -1.82 3.22 -8.32
C LEU A 202 -2.59 2.91 -9.60
N GLU A 203 -1.90 2.28 -10.54
CA GLU A 203 -2.50 1.84 -11.79
C GLU A 203 -3.28 0.53 -11.62
N VAL A 204 -4.46 0.48 -12.23
CA VAL A 204 -5.33 -0.70 -12.36
C VAL A 204 -5.44 -1.05 -13.83
N ASP A 205 -4.92 -2.21 -14.20
CA ASP A 205 -4.68 -2.67 -15.57
C ASP A 205 -5.88 -3.33 -16.24
N SER A 206 -6.75 -3.95 -15.44
CA SER A 206 -7.89 -4.73 -15.94
C SER A 206 -9.07 -4.70 -14.97
N ASP A 207 -10.20 -5.27 -15.41
CA ASP A 207 -11.38 -5.51 -14.59
C ASP A 207 -11.26 -6.76 -13.70
N ALA A 208 -10.10 -7.43 -13.69
CA ALA A 208 -9.84 -8.60 -12.87
C ALA A 208 -9.90 -8.30 -11.36
N GLY A 209 -10.17 -9.35 -10.59
CA GLY A 209 -10.31 -9.30 -9.14
C GLY A 209 -11.72 -9.59 -8.68
N GLU A 210 -11.88 -9.70 -7.37
CA GLU A 210 -13.16 -10.03 -6.74
C GLU A 210 -13.34 -9.18 -5.50
N LEU A 211 -14.56 -8.69 -5.28
CA LEU A 211 -14.87 -7.97 -4.05
C LEU A 211 -15.08 -9.00 -2.92
N PRO A 212 -14.54 -8.75 -1.73
CA PRO A 212 -14.75 -9.64 -0.60
C PRO A 212 -16.22 -9.55 -0.15
N THR A 213 -16.77 -10.68 0.30
CA THR A 213 -18.09 -10.73 0.95
C THR A 213 -18.07 -10.05 2.33
N ASP A 214 -16.90 -9.93 2.95
CA ASP A 214 -16.68 -9.22 4.21
C ASP A 214 -15.42 -8.35 4.08
N TRP A 215 -15.62 -7.03 4.04
CA TRP A 215 -14.54 -6.06 3.95
C TRP A 215 -13.66 -5.96 5.21
N ASP A 216 -14.13 -6.44 6.36
CA ASP A 216 -13.30 -6.54 7.57
C ASP A 216 -12.44 -7.81 7.54
N ARG A 217 -12.81 -8.81 6.73
CA ARG A 217 -12.06 -10.06 6.53
C ARG A 217 -11.79 -10.38 5.05
N PRO A 218 -11.12 -9.48 4.31
CA PRO A 218 -10.96 -9.60 2.85
C PRO A 218 -10.06 -10.77 2.40
N LEU A 219 -9.37 -11.43 3.33
CA LEU A 219 -8.50 -12.57 3.09
C LEU A 219 -9.04 -13.86 3.72
N ALA A 220 -10.32 -13.88 4.11
CA ALA A 220 -10.95 -15.07 4.67
C ALA A 220 -10.75 -16.29 3.75
N GLY A 221 -10.26 -17.39 4.34
CA GLY A 221 -10.01 -18.64 3.62
C GLY A 221 -8.71 -18.70 2.82
N LYS A 222 -7.91 -17.62 2.79
CA LYS A 222 -6.61 -17.60 2.11
C LYS A 222 -5.48 -18.08 3.03
N VAL A 223 -4.48 -18.76 2.46
CA VAL A 223 -3.24 -19.17 3.15
C VAL A 223 -2.09 -18.27 2.68
N ALA A 224 -1.48 -17.56 3.63
CA ALA A 224 -0.45 -16.58 3.36
C ALA A 224 0.90 -16.95 4.01
N VAL A 225 1.95 -17.03 3.19
CA VAL A 225 3.34 -17.22 3.64
C VAL A 225 3.99 -15.85 3.81
N VAL A 226 4.63 -15.60 4.95
CA VAL A 226 5.38 -14.36 5.22
C VAL A 226 6.82 -14.71 5.59
N THR A 227 7.79 -14.24 4.78
CA THR A 227 9.22 -14.45 5.09
C THR A 227 9.78 -13.34 5.98
N GLY A 228 10.76 -13.66 6.83
CA GLY A 228 11.29 -12.71 7.82
C GLY A 228 10.26 -12.30 8.87
N ALA A 229 9.36 -13.23 9.25
CA ALA A 229 8.16 -12.95 10.03
C ALA A 229 8.41 -12.87 11.55
N ALA A 230 9.60 -13.20 12.05
CA ALA A 230 9.82 -13.32 13.49
C ALA A 230 9.72 -12.00 14.25
N ARG A 231 9.86 -10.84 13.58
CA ARG A 231 9.80 -9.51 14.21
C ARG A 231 9.54 -8.38 13.21
N GLY A 232 9.43 -7.16 13.74
CA GLY A 232 9.42 -5.92 12.95
C GLY A 232 8.27 -5.87 11.94
N ILE A 233 8.59 -5.51 10.69
CA ILE A 233 7.60 -5.40 9.61
C ILE A 233 6.99 -6.77 9.28
N GLY A 234 7.79 -7.84 9.25
CA GLY A 234 7.28 -9.20 8.98
C GLY A 234 6.24 -9.67 10.00
N ALA A 235 6.50 -9.42 11.29
CA ALA A 235 5.52 -9.72 12.34
C ALA A 235 4.23 -8.89 12.18
N ALA A 236 4.35 -7.60 11.85
CA ALA A 236 3.18 -6.75 11.61
C ALA A 236 2.38 -7.19 10.37
N ILE A 237 3.05 -7.66 9.31
CA ILE A 237 2.39 -8.28 8.15
C ILE A 237 1.61 -9.52 8.59
N ALA A 238 2.23 -10.42 9.35
CA ALA A 238 1.54 -11.60 9.86
C ALA A 238 0.30 -11.23 10.71
N ASP A 239 0.42 -10.25 11.60
CA ASP A 239 -0.70 -9.77 12.43
C ASP A 239 -1.85 -9.19 11.59
N VAL A 240 -1.55 -8.39 10.55
CA VAL A 240 -2.57 -7.78 9.68
C VAL A 240 -3.23 -8.81 8.76
N LEU A 241 -2.46 -9.70 8.13
CA LEU A 241 -3.03 -10.73 7.25
C LEU A 241 -3.96 -11.67 8.02
N ALA A 242 -3.58 -12.04 9.26
CA ALA A 242 -4.42 -12.86 10.12
C ALA A 242 -5.68 -12.11 10.60
N ARG A 243 -5.55 -10.82 10.96
CA ARG A 243 -6.71 -9.95 11.27
C ARG A 243 -7.70 -9.93 10.11
N ASP A 244 -7.20 -9.83 8.89
CA ASP A 244 -8.00 -9.79 7.67
C ASP A 244 -8.50 -11.18 7.22
N GLY A 245 -8.23 -12.23 8.01
CA GLY A 245 -8.84 -13.56 7.86
C GLY A 245 -7.96 -14.64 7.23
N ALA A 246 -6.71 -14.34 6.88
CA ALA A 246 -5.79 -15.32 6.31
C ALA A 246 -5.23 -16.28 7.38
N THR A 247 -5.00 -17.53 6.98
CA THR A 247 -4.16 -18.47 7.74
C THR A 247 -2.69 -18.18 7.42
N VAL A 248 -1.89 -17.83 8.42
CA VAL A 248 -0.50 -17.40 8.19
C VAL A 248 0.51 -18.52 8.42
N VAL A 249 1.42 -18.72 7.46
CA VAL A 249 2.67 -19.47 7.62
C VAL A 249 3.80 -18.47 7.81
N ALA A 250 4.30 -18.36 9.04
CA ALA A 250 5.39 -17.47 9.39
C ALA A 250 6.74 -18.17 9.14
N VAL A 251 7.58 -17.59 8.30
CA VAL A 251 8.88 -18.14 7.90
C VAL A 251 10.02 -17.23 8.39
N ASP A 252 11.01 -17.79 9.06
CA ASP A 252 12.24 -17.09 9.42
C ASP A 252 13.37 -18.08 9.69
N VAL A 253 14.60 -17.60 9.85
CA VAL A 253 15.77 -18.44 10.10
C VAL A 253 15.64 -19.20 11.44
N PRO A 254 16.23 -20.40 11.58
CA PRO A 254 16.19 -21.16 12.84
C PRO A 254 16.66 -20.36 14.07
N ALA A 255 17.64 -19.47 13.89
CA ALA A 255 18.14 -18.60 14.96
C ALA A 255 17.10 -17.61 15.52
N ALA A 256 16.00 -17.37 14.81
CA ALA A 256 14.87 -16.54 15.24
C ALA A 256 13.66 -17.40 15.67
N GLY A 257 13.85 -18.71 15.87
CA GLY A 257 12.78 -19.68 16.07
C GLY A 257 11.86 -19.39 17.25
N GLU A 258 12.39 -18.83 18.35
CA GLU A 258 11.59 -18.45 19.52
C GLU A 258 10.64 -17.30 19.18
N GLN A 259 11.14 -16.20 18.60
CA GLN A 259 10.28 -15.07 18.24
C GLN A 259 9.30 -15.48 17.12
N LEU A 260 9.74 -16.34 16.19
CA LEU A 260 8.88 -16.88 15.14
C LEU A 260 7.70 -17.68 15.73
N ALA A 261 7.95 -18.54 16.71
CA ALA A 261 6.91 -19.30 17.39
C ALA A 261 5.93 -18.38 18.12
N GLN A 262 6.42 -17.31 18.77
CA GLN A 262 5.56 -16.31 19.42
C GLN A 262 4.63 -15.61 18.42
N VAL A 263 5.15 -15.22 17.24
CA VAL A 263 4.33 -14.63 16.17
C VAL A 263 3.31 -15.63 15.66
N ALA A 264 3.73 -16.85 15.30
CA ALA A 264 2.84 -17.90 14.80
C ALA A 264 1.70 -18.21 15.78
N ASN A 265 2.00 -18.34 17.08
CA ASN A 265 0.99 -18.58 18.12
C ASN A 265 0.02 -17.41 18.26
N ARG A 266 0.52 -16.16 18.25
CA ARG A 266 -0.31 -14.95 18.36
C ARG A 266 -1.31 -14.84 17.21
N VAL A 267 -0.88 -15.15 15.99
CA VAL A 267 -1.72 -15.10 14.78
C VAL A 267 -2.48 -16.41 14.53
N ARG A 268 -2.34 -17.41 15.42
CA ARG A 268 -2.90 -18.76 15.27
C ARG A 268 -2.51 -19.42 13.93
N GLY A 269 -1.31 -19.12 13.46
CA GLY A 269 -0.71 -19.66 12.25
C GLY A 269 0.25 -20.82 12.53
N THR A 270 1.13 -21.10 11.59
CA THR A 270 2.21 -22.09 11.76
C THR A 270 3.58 -21.47 11.51
N ALA A 271 4.60 -21.96 12.21
CA ALA A 271 5.99 -21.53 12.03
C ALA A 271 6.76 -22.51 11.12
N LEU A 272 7.57 -21.98 10.22
CA LEU A 272 8.54 -22.73 9.42
C LEU A 272 9.93 -22.10 9.59
N GLN A 273 10.82 -22.80 10.28
CA GLN A 273 12.20 -22.38 10.43
C GLN A 273 13.00 -22.75 9.16
N LEU A 274 13.40 -21.74 8.39
CA LEU A 274 14.00 -21.89 7.08
C LEU A 274 14.87 -20.68 6.73
N ASP A 275 16.08 -20.94 6.24
CA ASP A 275 16.86 -19.93 5.52
C ASP A 275 16.32 -19.79 4.10
N VAL A 276 15.79 -18.62 3.75
CA VAL A 276 15.23 -18.34 2.41
C VAL A 276 16.27 -18.43 1.29
N THR A 277 17.56 -18.42 1.61
CA THR A 277 18.64 -18.59 0.64
C THR A 277 18.98 -20.06 0.36
N ALA A 278 18.39 -21.01 1.09
CA ALA A 278 18.57 -22.42 0.82
C ALA A 278 18.07 -22.78 -0.60
N PRO A 279 18.74 -23.70 -1.32
CA PRO A 279 18.30 -24.11 -2.66
C PRO A 279 16.87 -24.66 -2.71
N ASP A 280 16.45 -25.37 -1.65
CA ASP A 280 15.16 -26.04 -1.50
C ASP A 280 14.09 -25.18 -0.79
N ALA A 281 14.34 -23.88 -0.61
CA ALA A 281 13.47 -23.03 0.20
C ALA A 281 12.04 -22.95 -0.36
N GLY A 282 11.88 -22.85 -1.69
CA GLY A 282 10.57 -22.81 -2.33
C GLY A 282 9.77 -24.11 -2.14
N GLU A 283 10.42 -25.25 -2.34
CA GLU A 283 9.84 -26.59 -2.18
C GLU A 283 9.39 -26.82 -0.73
N ARG A 284 10.21 -26.42 0.24
CA ARG A 284 9.88 -26.54 1.67
C ARG A 284 8.73 -25.64 2.10
N ILE A 285 8.66 -24.42 1.55
CA ILE A 285 7.52 -23.51 1.78
C ILE A 285 6.24 -24.14 1.25
N LEU A 286 6.26 -24.63 0.01
CA LEU A 286 5.12 -25.27 -0.62
C LEU A 286 4.67 -26.50 0.16
N ALA A 287 5.58 -27.42 0.45
CA ALA A 287 5.28 -28.64 1.20
C ALA A 287 4.67 -28.35 2.57
N HIS A 288 5.18 -27.34 3.29
CA HIS A 288 4.64 -26.97 4.60
C HIS A 288 3.23 -26.36 4.50
N ALA A 289 3.02 -25.44 3.55
CA ALA A 289 1.71 -24.80 3.37
C ALA A 289 0.65 -25.82 2.94
N THR A 290 0.94 -26.62 1.92
CA THR A 290 0.03 -27.64 1.40
C THR A 290 -0.23 -28.74 2.43
N ALA A 291 0.79 -29.26 3.13
CA ALA A 291 0.57 -30.32 4.12
C ALA A 291 -0.24 -29.87 5.34
N ARG A 292 -0.17 -28.58 5.73
CA ARG A 292 -0.88 -28.07 6.91
C ARG A 292 -2.24 -27.47 6.58
N HIS A 293 -2.38 -26.87 5.41
CA HIS A 293 -3.53 -26.02 5.07
C HIS A 293 -4.14 -26.35 3.71
N GLY A 294 -3.57 -27.29 2.95
CA GLY A 294 -4.09 -27.77 1.67
C GLY A 294 -3.86 -26.86 0.47
N ARG A 295 -3.36 -25.63 0.68
CA ARG A 295 -3.17 -24.63 -0.38
C ARG A 295 -2.15 -23.56 0.00
N ILE A 296 -1.74 -22.77 -0.98
CA ILE A 296 -0.97 -21.54 -0.84
C ILE A 296 -1.55 -20.46 -1.78
N ASP A 297 -1.92 -19.31 -1.23
CA ASP A 297 -2.58 -18.23 -1.99
C ASP A 297 -1.69 -17.00 -2.11
N VAL A 298 -1.01 -16.66 -1.01
CA VAL A 298 -0.24 -15.43 -0.89
C VAL A 298 1.18 -15.75 -0.46
N VAL A 299 2.17 -15.13 -1.11
CA VAL A 299 3.56 -15.14 -0.68
C VAL A 299 4.06 -13.71 -0.52
N VAL A 300 4.45 -13.38 0.70
CA VAL A 300 5.04 -12.08 1.04
C VAL A 300 6.54 -12.22 1.23
N HIS A 301 7.30 -11.67 0.28
CA HIS A 301 8.76 -11.60 0.35
C HIS A 301 9.22 -10.40 1.17
N ASN A 302 9.18 -10.53 2.50
CA ASN A 302 9.61 -9.50 3.44
C ASN A 302 11.05 -9.70 3.95
N ALA A 303 11.57 -10.94 3.96
CA ALA A 303 12.94 -11.21 4.40
C ALA A 303 13.94 -10.31 3.65
N GLY A 304 14.85 -9.69 4.41
CA GLY A 304 15.83 -8.78 3.84
C GLY A 304 16.87 -8.32 4.85
N ILE A 305 18.07 -8.03 4.36
CA ILE A 305 19.19 -7.53 5.15
C ILE A 305 19.83 -6.29 4.51
N THR A 306 20.51 -5.52 5.35
CA THR A 306 21.39 -4.43 4.94
C THR A 306 22.83 -4.73 5.38
N ARG A 307 23.81 -4.33 4.56
CA ARG A 307 25.25 -4.41 4.86
C ARG A 307 25.91 -3.14 4.32
N ASP A 308 25.58 -2.03 4.96
CA ASP A 308 25.92 -0.70 4.48
C ASP A 308 27.43 -0.45 4.52
N LYS A 309 27.96 0.00 3.39
CA LYS A 309 29.37 0.39 3.22
C LYS A 309 29.49 1.21 1.93
N LEU A 310 30.38 2.20 1.92
CA LEU A 310 30.73 2.87 0.66
C LEU A 310 31.32 1.84 -0.31
N LEU A 311 30.99 1.94 -1.60
CA LEU A 311 31.40 0.96 -2.61
C LEU A 311 32.92 0.78 -2.67
N ALA A 312 33.68 1.86 -2.53
CA ALA A 312 35.15 1.83 -2.46
C ALA A 312 35.71 0.94 -1.32
N ASN A 313 34.89 0.59 -0.33
CA ASN A 313 35.26 -0.24 0.81
C ASN A 313 34.37 -1.49 0.93
N MET A 314 33.64 -1.86 -0.13
CA MET A 314 32.70 -2.98 -0.13
C MET A 314 33.44 -4.29 -0.41
N GLY A 315 33.39 -5.23 0.54
CA GLY A 315 33.90 -6.59 0.33
C GLY A 315 32.85 -7.51 -0.30
N GLU A 316 33.32 -8.56 -0.97
CA GLU A 316 32.50 -9.54 -1.69
C GLU A 316 31.40 -10.15 -0.81
N ALA A 317 31.72 -10.63 0.39
CA ALA A 317 30.74 -11.26 1.28
C ALA A 317 29.57 -10.32 1.66
N ARG A 318 29.81 -9.02 1.81
CA ARG A 318 28.77 -8.02 2.09
C ARG A 318 27.91 -7.71 0.87
N TRP A 319 28.51 -7.74 -0.30
CA TRP A 319 27.79 -7.60 -1.56
C TRP A 319 26.91 -8.83 -1.79
N ALA A 320 27.52 -10.01 -1.88
CA ALA A 320 26.87 -11.27 -2.22
C ALA A 320 25.73 -11.62 -1.26
N SER A 321 25.92 -11.48 0.06
CA SER A 321 24.85 -11.79 1.04
C SER A 321 23.60 -10.93 0.88
N VAL A 322 23.76 -9.64 0.57
CA VAL A 322 22.61 -8.74 0.38
C VAL A 322 21.82 -9.13 -0.86
N LEU A 323 22.48 -9.44 -1.98
CA LEU A 323 21.81 -9.89 -3.20
C LEU A 323 21.17 -11.28 -3.02
N ALA A 324 21.87 -12.20 -2.36
CA ALA A 324 21.39 -13.55 -2.08
C ALA A 324 20.07 -13.54 -1.29
N VAL A 325 20.01 -12.77 -0.19
CA VAL A 325 18.83 -12.71 0.67
C VAL A 325 17.71 -11.85 0.07
N ASN A 326 18.02 -10.71 -0.53
CA ASN A 326 16.99 -9.72 -0.85
C ASN A 326 16.33 -9.91 -2.21
N VAL A 327 16.94 -10.66 -3.14
CA VAL A 327 16.38 -10.83 -4.50
C VAL A 327 16.61 -12.22 -5.08
N ALA A 328 17.79 -12.82 -4.93
CA ALA A 328 18.06 -14.13 -5.53
C ALA A 328 17.24 -15.26 -4.89
N SER A 329 17.04 -15.21 -3.56
CA SER A 329 16.11 -16.08 -2.84
C SER A 329 14.69 -16.01 -3.39
N GLN A 330 14.18 -14.80 -3.64
CA GLN A 330 12.82 -14.56 -4.11
C GLN A 330 12.63 -15.14 -5.51
N LEU A 331 13.61 -14.96 -6.41
CA LEU A 331 13.59 -15.56 -7.74
C LEU A 331 13.46 -17.08 -7.68
N ARG A 332 14.29 -17.76 -6.88
CA ARG A 332 14.24 -19.23 -6.72
C ARG A 332 12.94 -19.72 -6.10
N ILE A 333 12.45 -19.02 -5.06
CA ILE A 333 11.17 -19.36 -4.44
C ILE A 333 10.03 -19.20 -5.46
N ASN A 334 10.02 -18.10 -6.22
CA ASN A 334 9.00 -17.86 -7.25
C ASN A 334 9.05 -18.91 -8.35
N GLU A 335 10.25 -19.31 -8.80
CA GLU A 335 10.42 -20.37 -9.79
C GLU A 335 9.83 -21.70 -9.31
N ALA A 336 10.13 -22.11 -8.07
CA ALA A 336 9.55 -23.32 -7.49
C ALA A 336 8.02 -23.24 -7.39
N LEU A 337 7.47 -22.10 -6.96
CA LEU A 337 6.02 -21.89 -6.89
C LEU A 337 5.35 -21.97 -8.27
N LEU A 338 5.90 -21.26 -9.26
CA LEU A 338 5.36 -21.20 -10.63
C LEU A 338 5.42 -22.56 -11.35
N THR A 339 6.42 -23.39 -11.05
CA THR A 339 6.59 -24.71 -11.67
C THR A 339 5.86 -25.84 -10.94
N SER A 340 5.39 -25.61 -9.72
CA SER A 340 4.76 -26.64 -8.88
C SER A 340 3.39 -27.15 -9.38
N GLY A 341 2.62 -26.30 -10.08
CA GLY A 341 1.21 -26.54 -10.37
C GLY A 341 0.24 -26.27 -9.20
N ASP A 342 0.75 -26.12 -7.98
CA ASP A 342 -0.03 -25.93 -6.74
C ASP A 342 -0.30 -24.44 -6.41
N PHE A 343 0.30 -23.51 -7.16
CA PHE A 343 0.18 -22.05 -6.96
C PHE A 343 -0.57 -21.38 -8.12
N THR A 344 -1.81 -21.82 -8.37
CA THR A 344 -2.57 -21.52 -9.60
C THR A 344 -3.95 -20.91 -9.37
N ASP A 345 -4.45 -20.85 -8.13
CA ASP A 345 -5.77 -20.29 -7.81
C ASP A 345 -5.68 -18.81 -7.42
N ALA A 346 -5.66 -17.92 -8.42
CA ALA A 346 -5.48 -16.48 -8.25
C ALA A 346 -4.32 -16.12 -7.30
N PRO A 347 -3.09 -16.61 -7.56
CA PRO A 347 -1.95 -16.41 -6.68
C PRO A 347 -1.59 -14.93 -6.47
N ARG A 348 -1.07 -14.59 -5.29
CA ARG A 348 -0.61 -13.24 -4.95
C ARG A 348 0.83 -13.26 -4.45
N ILE A 349 1.72 -12.57 -5.16
CA ILE A 349 3.10 -12.32 -4.70
C ILE A 349 3.23 -10.85 -4.33
N VAL A 350 3.63 -10.55 -3.09
CA VAL A 350 3.90 -9.18 -2.66
C VAL A 350 5.30 -9.07 -2.09
N SER A 351 6.17 -8.29 -2.74
CA SER A 351 7.59 -8.17 -2.36
C SER A 351 7.91 -6.84 -1.68
N LEU A 352 8.85 -6.86 -0.74
CA LEU A 352 9.37 -5.63 -0.11
C LEU A 352 10.52 -5.07 -0.95
N ALA A 353 10.24 -3.99 -1.67
CA ALA A 353 11.23 -3.11 -2.29
C ALA A 353 11.77 -2.09 -1.25
N SER A 354 12.14 -0.89 -1.68
CA SER A 354 12.54 0.22 -0.81
C SER A 354 12.61 1.52 -1.61
N THR A 355 12.41 2.67 -0.98
CA THR A 355 12.75 3.97 -1.60
C THR A 355 14.23 4.06 -2.01
N SER A 356 15.14 3.37 -1.31
CA SER A 356 16.55 3.28 -1.72
C SER A 356 16.72 2.52 -3.04
N GLY A 357 15.83 1.58 -3.37
CA GLY A 357 15.84 0.89 -4.67
C GLY A 357 15.34 1.76 -5.83
N ILE A 358 14.61 2.82 -5.52
CA ILE A 358 14.07 3.77 -6.50
C ILE A 358 15.05 4.91 -6.75
N ALA A 359 15.61 5.49 -5.70
CA ALA A 359 16.39 6.72 -5.77
C ALA A 359 17.87 6.57 -5.38
N GLY A 360 18.29 5.39 -4.94
CA GLY A 360 19.60 5.18 -4.36
C GLY A 360 19.71 5.72 -2.93
N ASN A 361 20.81 5.37 -2.26
CA ASN A 361 21.18 5.92 -0.96
C ASN A 361 22.70 5.77 -0.73
N ARG A 362 23.32 6.73 -0.05
CA ARG A 362 24.76 6.72 0.22
C ARG A 362 25.11 5.51 1.09
N GLY A 363 26.11 4.73 0.65
CA GLY A 363 26.57 3.54 1.36
C GLY A 363 25.69 2.30 1.18
N GLN A 364 24.70 2.36 0.30
CA GLN A 364 23.74 1.28 0.04
C GLN A 364 23.76 0.81 -1.41
N THR A 365 24.90 0.79 -2.09
CA THR A 365 24.97 0.36 -3.50
C THR A 365 24.49 -1.10 -3.69
N ASN A 366 24.91 -2.01 -2.81
CA ASN A 366 24.41 -3.39 -2.77
C ASN A 366 22.90 -3.47 -2.46
N TYR A 367 22.45 -2.73 -1.44
CA TYR A 367 21.06 -2.75 -1.01
C TYR A 367 20.12 -2.12 -2.04
N ALA A 368 20.46 -0.95 -2.58
CA ALA A 368 19.74 -0.29 -3.66
C ALA A 368 19.70 -1.17 -4.92
N ALA A 369 20.82 -1.80 -5.31
CA ALA A 369 20.83 -2.78 -6.40
C ALA A 369 19.85 -3.93 -6.13
N SER A 370 19.86 -4.49 -4.92
CA SER A 370 18.93 -5.58 -4.57
C SER A 370 17.46 -5.15 -4.60
N LYS A 371 17.11 -3.98 -4.07
CA LYS A 371 15.72 -3.50 -3.99
C LYS A 371 15.22 -2.93 -5.31
N GLY A 372 16.10 -2.39 -6.16
CA GLY A 372 15.82 -2.12 -7.57
C GLY A 372 15.60 -3.43 -8.36
N GLY A 373 16.40 -4.46 -8.07
CA GLY A 373 16.21 -5.81 -8.60
C GLY A 373 14.86 -6.41 -8.25
N VAL A 374 14.38 -6.23 -7.01
CA VAL A 374 13.01 -6.64 -6.60
C VAL A 374 11.94 -5.95 -7.45
N ILE A 375 12.07 -4.65 -7.73
CA ILE A 375 11.11 -3.93 -8.58
C ILE A 375 11.10 -4.50 -10.00
N GLY A 376 12.27 -4.79 -10.57
CA GLY A 376 12.39 -5.41 -11.89
C GLY A 376 11.81 -6.83 -11.91
N MET A 377 12.12 -7.64 -10.90
CA MET A 377 11.58 -8.99 -10.73
C MET A 377 10.05 -8.97 -10.67
N VAL A 378 9.45 -8.12 -9.84
CA VAL A 378 7.99 -8.01 -9.72
C VAL A 378 7.33 -7.70 -11.06
N ARG A 379 7.87 -6.73 -11.81
CA ARG A 379 7.35 -6.38 -13.15
C ARG A 379 7.46 -7.55 -14.14
N ALA A 380 8.55 -8.30 -14.09
CA ALA A 380 8.76 -9.45 -14.98
C ALA A 380 7.94 -10.69 -14.59
N THR A 381 7.70 -10.90 -13.29
CA THR A 381 6.90 -12.03 -12.79
C THR A 381 5.40 -11.80 -12.99
N ALA A 382 4.92 -10.56 -12.93
CA ALA A 382 3.48 -10.29 -12.94
C ALA A 382 2.74 -10.84 -14.19
N PRO A 383 3.24 -10.67 -15.43
CA PRO A 383 2.60 -11.26 -16.61
C PRO A 383 2.51 -12.78 -16.60
N LEU A 384 3.42 -13.47 -15.89
CA LEU A 384 3.41 -14.94 -15.76
C LEU A 384 2.25 -15.43 -14.88
N LEU A 385 1.72 -14.58 -14.01
CA LEU A 385 0.63 -14.92 -13.09
C LEU A 385 -0.75 -14.56 -13.63
N VAL A 386 -0.83 -13.63 -14.61
CA VAL A 386 -2.10 -13.18 -15.21
C VAL A 386 -2.96 -14.34 -15.75
N PRO A 387 -2.40 -15.36 -16.45
CA PRO A 387 -3.19 -16.50 -16.93
C PRO A 387 -3.90 -17.29 -15.82
N PHE A 388 -3.43 -17.18 -14.58
CA PHE A 388 -3.99 -17.82 -13.39
C PHE A 388 -4.88 -16.88 -12.57
N GLY A 389 -5.21 -15.69 -13.08
CA GLY A 389 -5.88 -14.63 -12.31
C GLY A 389 -5.01 -14.09 -11.16
N GLY A 390 -3.70 -14.30 -11.24
CA GLY A 390 -2.73 -13.96 -10.22
C GLY A 390 -2.05 -12.61 -10.44
N THR A 391 -1.39 -12.09 -9.40
CA THR A 391 -0.65 -10.82 -9.45
C THR A 391 0.69 -10.92 -8.74
N ALA A 392 1.71 -10.23 -9.25
CA ALA A 392 2.91 -9.89 -8.49
C ALA A 392 3.00 -8.36 -8.33
N ASN A 393 3.19 -7.90 -7.09
CA ASN A 393 3.32 -6.49 -6.75
C ASN A 393 4.44 -6.27 -5.72
N ALA A 394 4.79 -5.01 -5.48
CA ALA A 394 5.76 -4.62 -4.47
C ALA A 394 5.26 -3.46 -3.62
N VAL A 395 5.73 -3.43 -2.38
CA VAL A 395 5.68 -2.25 -1.51
C VAL A 395 7.08 -1.70 -1.34
N ALA A 396 7.26 -0.39 -1.48
CA ALA A 396 8.51 0.31 -1.27
C ALA A 396 8.42 1.22 -0.02
N PRO A 397 8.76 0.72 1.17
CA PRO A 397 8.72 1.54 2.37
C PRO A 397 9.73 2.68 2.32
N GLY A 398 9.34 3.83 2.90
CA GLY A 398 10.22 4.93 3.23
C GLY A 398 10.83 4.77 4.62
N PHE A 399 10.85 5.85 5.40
CA PHE A 399 11.32 5.80 6.79
C PHE A 399 10.23 5.21 7.71
N ILE A 400 10.46 4.00 8.21
CA ILE A 400 9.54 3.27 9.11
C ILE A 400 10.20 3.05 10.47
N GLU A 401 9.51 3.38 11.55
CA GLU A 401 9.98 3.22 12.92
C GLU A 401 10.10 1.74 13.30
N THR A 402 11.33 1.24 13.28
CA THR A 402 11.70 -0.14 13.60
C THR A 402 12.91 -0.20 14.52
N GLU A 403 13.21 -1.37 15.08
CA GLU A 403 14.48 -1.63 15.78
C GLU A 403 15.71 -1.31 14.92
N MET A 404 15.63 -1.53 13.60
CA MET A 404 16.72 -1.24 12.67
C MET A 404 16.97 0.26 12.57
N THR A 405 15.92 1.06 12.35
CA THR A 405 16.04 2.53 12.29
C THR A 405 16.42 3.16 13.63
N ALA A 406 16.15 2.48 14.75
CA ALA A 406 16.56 2.93 16.07
C ALA A 406 18.10 3.02 16.23
N ARG A 407 18.86 2.32 15.40
CA ARG A 407 20.33 2.35 15.39
C ARG A 407 20.92 3.52 14.61
N ILE A 408 20.12 4.25 13.83
CA ILE A 408 20.56 5.45 13.10
C ILE A 408 20.88 6.57 14.11
N PRO A 409 21.99 7.32 13.93
CA PRO A 409 22.32 8.47 14.77
C PRO A 409 21.15 9.44 14.93
N ALA A 410 20.95 9.95 16.14
CA ALA A 410 19.73 10.66 16.53
C ALA A 410 19.37 11.84 15.61
N LEU A 411 20.35 12.69 15.26
CA LEU A 411 20.13 13.85 14.40
C LEU A 411 19.72 13.43 12.98
N THR A 412 20.48 12.52 12.35
CA THR A 412 20.17 11.98 11.02
C THR A 412 18.80 11.31 10.98
N ARG A 413 18.45 10.58 12.05
CA ARG A 413 17.15 9.93 12.21
C ARG A 413 16.01 10.94 12.28
N GLN A 414 16.18 12.02 13.05
CA GLN A 414 15.16 13.08 13.14
C GLN A 414 14.96 13.81 11.82
N VAL A 415 16.04 14.10 11.08
CA VAL A 415 15.93 14.71 9.75
C VAL A 415 15.18 13.77 8.81
N ALA A 416 15.62 12.51 8.68
CA ALA A 416 14.97 11.53 7.80
C ALA A 416 13.49 11.31 8.13
N ARG A 417 13.14 11.33 9.42
CA ARG A 417 11.76 11.23 9.92
C ARG A 417 10.85 12.37 9.43
N ARG A 418 11.39 13.57 9.21
CA ARG A 418 10.61 14.77 8.85
C ARG A 418 10.64 15.09 7.35
N LEU A 419 11.47 14.43 6.54
CA LEU A 419 11.58 14.63 5.09
C LEU A 419 10.44 13.94 4.30
N ASN A 420 9.20 14.19 4.67
CA ASN A 420 7.99 13.73 3.98
C ASN A 420 6.81 14.65 4.34
N SER A 421 5.74 14.64 3.54
CA SER A 421 4.57 15.54 3.71
C SER A 421 3.85 15.34 5.04
N LEU A 422 3.86 14.11 5.58
CA LEU A 422 3.25 13.80 6.89
C LEU A 422 4.15 14.15 8.09
N GLN A 423 5.37 14.63 7.81
CA GLN A 423 6.38 15.07 8.76
C GLN A 423 6.59 14.10 9.92
N GLN A 424 6.51 12.79 9.70
CA GLN A 424 6.76 11.76 10.71
C GLN A 424 7.21 10.44 10.09
N GLY A 425 7.72 9.52 10.92
CA GLY A 425 8.05 8.16 10.50
C GLY A 425 6.80 7.29 10.44
N GLY A 426 6.75 6.41 9.44
CA GLY A 426 5.69 5.40 9.35
C GLY A 426 5.85 4.33 10.43
N GLN A 427 4.83 3.50 10.59
CA GLN A 427 4.82 2.35 11.49
C GLN A 427 4.83 1.05 10.66
N PRO A 428 5.31 -0.07 11.23
CA PRO A 428 5.26 -1.38 10.56
C PRO A 428 3.86 -1.74 10.03
N VAL A 429 2.81 -1.39 10.78
CA VAL A 429 1.42 -1.61 10.36
C VAL A 429 1.08 -0.86 9.06
N ASP A 430 1.64 0.32 8.80
CA ASP A 430 1.34 1.08 7.58
C ASP A 430 1.83 0.33 6.32
N VAL A 431 2.94 -0.41 6.44
CA VAL A 431 3.46 -1.27 5.38
C VAL A 431 2.62 -2.54 5.24
N ALA A 432 2.24 -3.14 6.38
CA ALA A 432 1.42 -4.34 6.43
C ALA A 432 0.03 -4.14 5.79
N GLU A 433 -0.61 -2.99 6.02
CA GLU A 433 -1.91 -2.66 5.42
C GLU A 433 -1.84 -2.56 3.88
N ALA A 434 -0.77 -1.94 3.35
CA ALA A 434 -0.55 -1.88 1.90
C ALA A 434 -0.31 -3.27 1.30
N ILE A 435 0.40 -4.14 2.01
CA ILE A 435 0.63 -5.53 1.60
C ILE A 435 -0.68 -6.32 1.63
N ALA A 436 -1.49 -6.17 2.68
CA ALA A 436 -2.77 -6.85 2.81
C ALA A 436 -3.74 -6.45 1.70
N PHE A 437 -3.77 -5.17 1.32
CA PHE A 437 -4.54 -4.72 0.16
C PHE A 437 -4.04 -5.38 -1.14
N LEU A 438 -2.74 -5.33 -1.43
CA LEU A 438 -2.18 -5.94 -2.65
C LEU A 438 -2.28 -7.48 -2.68
N ALA A 439 -2.42 -8.11 -1.51
CA ALA A 439 -2.67 -9.53 -1.37
C ALA A 439 -4.16 -9.91 -1.48
N SER A 440 -5.07 -8.93 -1.50
CA SER A 440 -6.50 -9.19 -1.50
C SER A 440 -7.02 -9.61 -2.90
N PRO A 441 -8.14 -10.35 -2.96
CA PRO A 441 -8.84 -10.59 -4.23
C PRO A 441 -9.23 -9.29 -4.94
N ALA A 442 -9.55 -8.24 -4.18
CA ALA A 442 -9.91 -6.91 -4.67
C ALA A 442 -8.73 -6.10 -5.23
N ALA A 443 -7.55 -6.70 -5.37
CA ALA A 443 -6.41 -6.10 -6.07
C ALA A 443 -6.00 -6.91 -7.32
N GLY A 444 -6.85 -7.81 -7.82
CA GLY A 444 -6.54 -8.73 -8.93
C GLY A 444 -6.18 -8.06 -10.27
N GLY A 445 -6.59 -6.81 -10.47
CA GLY A 445 -6.29 -5.97 -11.62
C GLY A 445 -5.12 -5.01 -11.39
N VAL A 446 -4.41 -5.12 -10.26
CA VAL A 446 -3.18 -4.37 -9.97
C VAL A 446 -2.00 -5.28 -10.29
N VAL A 447 -1.32 -5.06 -11.41
CA VAL A 447 -0.35 -6.04 -11.94
C VAL A 447 1.04 -5.40 -12.08
N GLY A 448 2.06 -5.93 -11.40
CA GLY A 448 3.45 -5.48 -11.55
C GLY A 448 3.74 -4.10 -10.94
N ARG A 449 2.89 -3.64 -10.00
CA ARG A 449 2.97 -2.29 -9.42
C ARG A 449 3.89 -2.25 -8.22
N THR A 450 4.52 -1.09 -7.99
CA THR A 450 5.32 -0.81 -6.80
C THR A 450 4.70 0.38 -6.05
N LEU A 451 4.05 0.11 -4.92
CA LEU A 451 3.40 1.13 -4.11
C LEU A 451 4.34 1.64 -3.01
N ARG A 452 4.60 2.95 -2.95
CA ARG A 452 5.43 3.49 -1.86
C ARG A 452 4.61 3.76 -0.60
N VAL A 453 5.09 3.25 0.53
CA VAL A 453 4.53 3.55 1.86
C VAL A 453 5.53 4.48 2.56
N CYS A 454 5.42 5.78 2.29
CA CYS A 454 6.49 6.73 2.59
C CYS A 454 6.05 8.11 3.07
N GLY A 455 4.76 8.35 3.28
CA GLY A 455 4.22 9.66 3.66
C GLY A 455 4.56 10.78 2.68
N GLN A 456 4.72 10.43 1.40
CA GLN A 456 5.19 11.32 0.33
C GLN A 456 6.61 11.87 0.57
N ASN A 457 7.57 10.97 0.85
CA ASN A 457 9.00 11.33 0.90
C ASN A 457 9.45 12.03 -0.40
N LEU A 458 10.21 13.12 -0.25
CA LEU A 458 10.71 13.96 -1.35
C LEU A 458 11.58 13.20 -2.37
N VAL A 459 12.22 12.12 -1.94
CA VAL A 459 13.12 11.31 -2.77
C VAL A 459 12.32 10.33 -3.64
N GLY A 460 12.63 10.24 -4.94
CA GLY A 460 11.93 9.35 -5.89
C GLY A 460 12.46 9.42 -7.33
N ARG A 461 11.83 8.64 -8.21
CA ARG A 461 11.95 8.67 -9.67
C ARG A 461 10.55 8.85 -10.25
#